data_AF-A0A930UKM1-F1
#
_entry.id   AF-A0A930UKM1-F1
#
_cell.length_a   1.000
_cell.length_b   1.000
_cell.length_c   1.000
_cell.angle_alpha   90.00
_cell.angle_beta   90.00
_cell.angle_gamma   90.00
#
_symmetry.space_group_name_H-M   'P 1'
#
loop_
_entity.id
_entity.type
_entity.pdbx_description
1 polymer ?
#
loop_
_entity_poly.entity_id
_entity_poly.type
_entity_poly.pdbx_seq_one_letter_code
_entity_poly.pdbx_strand_id
1 'polypeptide(L)'
;MNNRRLTEEQIAEVCRRYAEGQENLAQLGRDFGVSADTIVSYLKNRGVKRPGKIGSKPKLTEEQSAEVCRRYAEERESTDQLAMAFGVSKNTIASRLKSRGIGMRTGNVGAKPKLTEEQVAEICRRYAEERENLAQLARTFGVDPKTIANYLKREGVKRPGRHAGIIRLTERQIAEICRRYAEGQKNLTQLGRDFGVSATSIASHLKSRGIKRPGKVGGSLKLTEEQVAEIC
;
A
#
# COMPACT_ATOMS: atom_id res chain seq x y z
N MET A 1 18.97 -16.79 2.94
CA MET A 1 19.03 -16.17 4.28
C MET A 1 18.43 -17.18 5.26
N ASN A 2 19.25 -17.70 6.17
CA ASN A 2 18.86 -18.77 7.10
C ASN A 2 17.67 -18.36 7.97
N ASN A 3 16.58 -19.10 7.88
CA ASN A 3 15.39 -18.90 8.70
C ASN A 3 15.58 -19.63 10.04
N ARG A 4 16.53 -19.15 10.86
CA ARG A 4 16.78 -19.70 12.20
C ARG A 4 15.55 -19.43 13.07
N ARG A 5 14.84 -20.49 13.45
CA ARG A 5 13.72 -20.41 14.40
C ARG A 5 14.28 -20.41 15.82
N LEU A 6 13.82 -19.47 16.65
CA LEU A 6 14.13 -19.43 18.07
C LEU A 6 13.39 -20.54 18.81
N THR A 7 14.00 -21.09 19.86
CA THR A 7 13.33 -22.05 20.78
C THR A 7 12.26 -21.32 21.60
N GLU A 8 11.38 -22.09 22.26
CA GLU A 8 10.38 -21.49 23.15
C GLU A 8 11.03 -20.69 24.30
N GLU A 9 12.15 -21.15 24.87
CA GLU A 9 12.85 -20.37 25.92
C GLU A 9 13.42 -19.07 25.36
N GLN A 10 13.99 -19.10 24.15
CA GLN A 10 14.52 -17.90 23.51
C GLN A 10 13.41 -16.90 23.18
N ILE A 11 12.23 -17.37 22.77
CA ILE A 11 11.07 -16.52 22.54
C ILE A 11 10.59 -15.90 23.85
N ALA A 12 10.54 -16.67 24.95
CA ALA A 12 10.18 -16.16 26.26
C ALA A 12 11.18 -15.09 26.74
N GLU A 13 12.47 -15.31 26.52
CA GLU A 13 13.53 -14.36 26.86
C GLU A 13 13.42 -13.06 26.05
N VAL A 14 13.19 -13.16 24.73
CA VAL A 14 12.93 -12.00 23.87
C VAL A 14 11.71 -11.22 24.37
N CYS A 15 10.62 -11.90 24.72
CA CYS A 15 9.42 -11.27 25.26
C CYS A 15 9.72 -10.53 26.57
N ARG A 16 10.49 -11.14 27.47
CA ARG A 16 10.89 -10.57 28.76
C ARG A 16 11.75 -9.32 28.58
N ARG A 17 12.89 -9.42 27.87
CA ARG A 17 13.81 -8.28 27.63
C ARG A 17 13.13 -7.12 26.92
N TYR A 18 12.23 -7.42 26.00
CA TYR A 18 11.46 -6.42 25.29
C TYR A 18 10.39 -5.75 26.19
N ALA A 19 9.72 -6.52 27.04
CA ALA A 19 8.73 -5.99 27.99
C ALA A 19 9.38 -5.14 29.10
N GLU A 20 10.60 -5.51 29.53
CA GLU A 20 11.41 -4.76 30.50
C GLU A 20 12.07 -3.51 29.89
N GLY A 21 11.97 -3.32 28.57
CA GLY A 21 12.49 -2.13 27.88
C GLY A 21 14.01 -2.04 27.83
N GLN A 22 14.72 -3.14 28.11
CA GLN A 22 16.19 -3.22 28.13
C GLN A 22 16.78 -3.06 26.72
N GLU A 23 16.10 -3.60 25.71
CA GLU A 23 16.59 -3.67 24.33
C GLU A 23 15.52 -3.29 23.31
N ASN A 24 15.94 -2.67 22.19
CA ASN A 24 15.07 -2.40 21.05
C ASN A 24 15.04 -3.59 20.07
N LEU A 25 14.06 -3.59 19.15
CA LEU A 25 13.85 -4.70 18.19
C LEU A 25 15.09 -5.03 17.33
N ALA A 26 15.91 -4.02 17.01
CA ALA A 26 17.13 -4.23 16.22
C ALA A 26 18.25 -4.86 17.07
N GLN A 27 18.35 -4.48 18.35
CA GLN A 27 19.28 -5.09 19.29
C GLN A 27 18.91 -6.56 19.56
N LEU A 28 17.64 -6.83 19.87
CA LEU A 28 17.14 -8.20 20.03
C LEU A 28 17.36 -9.05 18.77
N GLY A 29 17.19 -8.47 17.58
CA GLY A 29 17.50 -9.16 16.33
C GLY A 29 18.97 -9.56 16.21
N ARG A 30 19.89 -8.66 16.60
CA ARG A 30 21.33 -8.95 16.61
C ARG A 30 21.68 -10.03 17.63
N ASP A 31 21.20 -9.90 18.85
CA ASP A 31 21.57 -10.76 19.97
C ASP A 31 21.07 -12.20 19.78
N PHE A 32 19.89 -12.35 19.16
CA PHE A 32 19.29 -13.65 18.87
C PHE A 32 19.57 -14.16 17.43
N GLY A 33 20.33 -13.39 16.63
CA GLY A 33 20.70 -13.77 15.27
C GLY A 33 19.51 -13.90 14.31
N VAL A 34 18.44 -13.12 14.52
CA VAL A 34 17.23 -13.12 13.70
C VAL A 34 16.88 -11.71 13.23
N SER A 35 16.03 -11.59 12.21
CA SER A 35 15.59 -10.27 11.77
C SER A 35 14.70 -9.59 12.83
N ALA A 36 14.71 -8.26 12.86
CA ALA A 36 13.79 -7.48 13.71
C ALA A 36 12.31 -7.82 13.42
N ASP A 37 11.97 -8.18 12.18
CA ASP A 37 10.63 -8.63 11.79
C ASP A 37 10.27 -10.01 12.37
N THR A 38 11.26 -10.89 12.52
CA THR A 38 11.10 -12.19 13.19
C THR A 38 10.79 -11.98 14.68
N ILE A 39 11.52 -11.09 15.34
CA ILE A 39 11.25 -10.68 16.73
C ILE A 39 9.83 -10.10 16.87
N VAL A 40 9.43 -9.21 15.96
CA VAL A 40 8.07 -8.64 15.92
C VAL A 40 7.00 -9.73 15.82
N SER A 41 7.22 -10.73 14.97
CA SER A 41 6.29 -11.85 14.79
C SER A 41 6.13 -12.65 16.08
N TYR A 42 7.22 -12.93 16.79
CA TYR A 42 7.19 -13.62 18.07
C TYR A 42 6.47 -12.83 19.16
N LEU A 43 6.77 -11.53 19.30
CA LEU A 43 6.12 -10.64 20.25
C LEU A 43 4.61 -10.54 20.00
N LYS A 44 4.21 -10.44 18.73
CA LYS A 44 2.80 -10.39 18.32
C LYS A 44 2.06 -11.69 18.64
N ASN A 45 2.68 -12.83 18.37
CA ASN A 45 2.09 -14.15 18.65
C ASN A 45 1.93 -14.41 20.15
N ARG A 46 2.79 -13.84 21.00
CA ARG A 46 2.69 -13.90 22.47
C ARG A 46 1.84 -12.77 23.07
N GLY A 47 1.20 -11.94 22.24
CA GLY A 47 0.33 -10.85 22.71
C GLY A 47 1.07 -9.71 23.42
N VAL A 48 2.41 -9.63 23.31
CA VAL A 48 3.19 -8.55 23.92
C VAL A 48 2.91 -7.26 23.15
N LYS A 49 2.19 -6.33 23.80
CA LYS A 49 1.93 -5.00 23.24
C LYS A 49 3.27 -4.28 23.10
N ARG A 50 3.55 -3.75 21.91
CA ARG A 50 4.74 -2.91 21.69
C ARG A 50 4.71 -1.74 22.69
N PRO A 51 5.68 -1.62 23.62
CA PRO A 51 5.93 -0.33 24.21
C PRO A 51 6.26 0.63 23.06
N GLY A 52 5.81 1.89 23.17
CA GLY A 52 6.21 2.92 22.23
C GLY A 52 7.74 2.95 22.09
N LYS A 53 8.27 3.50 20.98
CA LYS A 53 9.72 3.69 20.81
C LYS A 53 10.34 4.11 22.15
N ILE A 54 11.31 3.34 22.64
CA ILE A 54 12.04 3.65 23.87
C ILE A 54 12.51 5.11 23.77
N GLY A 55 12.12 5.95 24.73
CA GLY A 55 12.42 7.39 24.76
C GLY A 55 11.47 8.33 23.99
N SER A 56 10.43 7.83 23.30
CA SER A 56 9.44 8.69 22.66
C SER A 56 8.46 9.22 23.70
N LYS A 57 8.62 10.49 24.10
CA LYS A 57 7.61 11.18 24.91
C LYS A 57 6.24 11.12 24.21
N PRO A 58 5.14 10.86 24.95
CA PRO A 58 3.81 10.92 24.38
C PRO A 58 3.54 12.34 23.86
N LYS A 59 2.98 12.46 22.65
CA LYS A 59 2.68 13.76 22.02
C LYS A 59 1.59 14.57 22.74
N LEU A 60 0.80 13.89 23.56
CA LEU A 60 -0.22 14.47 24.44
C LEU A 60 -0.08 13.80 25.79
N THR A 61 -0.13 14.59 26.86
CA THR A 61 -0.26 14.09 28.24
C THR A 61 -1.62 13.39 28.42
N GLU A 62 -1.80 12.74 29.56
CA GLU A 62 -3.07 12.07 29.87
C GLU A 62 -4.20 13.09 30.03
N GLU A 63 -3.89 14.23 30.67
CA GLU A 63 -4.80 15.37 30.86
C GLU A 63 -5.18 15.99 29.51
N GLN A 64 -4.21 16.29 28.65
CA GLN A 64 -4.49 16.82 27.32
C GLN A 64 -5.30 15.84 26.48
N SER A 65 -5.02 14.55 26.61
CA SER A 65 -5.80 13.54 25.92
C SER A 65 -7.24 13.51 26.46
N ALA A 66 -7.45 13.64 27.77
CA ALA A 66 -8.78 13.65 28.39
C ALA A 66 -9.59 14.88 27.95
N GLU A 67 -8.93 16.04 27.91
CA GLU A 67 -9.46 17.27 27.37
C GLU A 67 -9.89 17.11 25.90
N VAL A 68 -9.04 16.52 25.05
CA VAL A 68 -9.37 16.18 23.66
C VAL A 68 -10.64 15.33 23.57
N CYS A 69 -10.78 14.34 24.45
CA CYS A 69 -11.96 13.48 24.46
C CYS A 69 -13.22 14.23 24.88
N ARG A 70 -13.12 15.09 25.91
CA ARG A 70 -14.23 15.93 26.39
C ARG A 70 -14.68 16.91 25.30
N ARG A 71 -13.77 17.71 24.75
CA ARG A 71 -14.07 18.68 23.68
C ARG A 71 -14.61 18.01 22.43
N TYR A 72 -14.11 16.83 22.10
CA TYR A 72 -14.66 16.05 21.01
C TYR A 72 -16.09 15.60 21.29
N ALA A 73 -16.35 14.98 22.44
CA ALA A 73 -17.65 14.37 22.75
C ALA A 73 -18.74 15.41 23.08
N GLU A 74 -18.42 16.39 23.92
CA GLU A 74 -19.38 17.35 24.49
C GLU A 74 -19.47 18.62 23.64
N GLU A 75 -18.33 19.24 23.32
CA GLU A 75 -18.27 20.54 22.64
C GLU A 75 -18.35 20.42 21.10
N ARG A 76 -18.39 19.18 20.60
CA ARG A 76 -18.45 18.83 19.17
C ARG A 76 -17.35 19.42 18.28
N GLU A 77 -16.20 19.74 18.86
CA GLU A 77 -15.05 20.18 18.07
C GLU A 77 -14.59 19.11 17.07
N SER A 78 -14.24 19.55 15.87
CA SER A 78 -13.67 18.65 14.86
C SER A 78 -12.28 18.19 15.26
N THR A 79 -11.84 17.05 14.70
CA THR A 79 -10.45 16.60 14.88
C THR A 79 -9.42 17.58 14.33
N ASP A 80 -9.84 18.49 13.45
CA ASP A 80 -9.01 19.52 12.84
C ASP A 80 -8.77 20.68 13.80
N GLN A 81 -9.84 21.15 14.45
CA GLN A 81 -9.77 22.17 15.49
C GLN A 81 -8.94 21.67 16.68
N LEU A 82 -9.18 20.44 17.13
CA LEU A 82 -8.40 19.82 18.20
C LEU A 82 -6.93 19.63 17.80
N ALA A 83 -6.65 19.24 16.56
CA ALA A 83 -5.27 19.13 16.09
C ALA A 83 -4.53 20.49 16.17
N MET A 84 -5.18 21.58 15.76
CA MET A 84 -4.63 22.93 15.85
C MET A 84 -4.45 23.38 17.30
N ALA A 85 -5.49 23.22 18.13
CA ALA A 85 -5.48 23.67 19.52
C ALA A 85 -4.39 23.00 20.37
N PHE A 86 -4.10 21.73 20.11
CA PHE A 86 -3.11 20.96 20.85
C PHE A 86 -1.75 20.84 20.13
N GLY A 87 -1.57 21.47 18.96
CA GLY A 87 -0.31 21.44 18.21
C GLY A 87 0.08 20.03 17.72
N VAL A 88 -0.89 19.15 17.48
CA VAL A 88 -0.66 17.76 17.06
C VAL A 88 -1.33 17.43 15.74
N SER A 89 -0.95 16.33 15.12
CA SER A 89 -1.61 15.88 13.89
C SER A 89 -3.02 15.34 14.17
N LYS A 90 -3.93 15.47 13.19
CA LYS A 90 -5.28 14.86 13.21
C LYS A 90 -5.25 13.36 13.53
N ASN A 91 -4.24 12.64 13.02
CA ASN A 91 -4.02 11.22 13.33
C ASN A 91 -3.71 10.96 14.81
N THR A 92 -3.05 11.89 15.49
CA THR A 92 -2.75 11.79 16.93
C THR A 92 -4.06 11.90 17.71
N ILE A 93 -4.90 12.89 17.38
CA ILE A 93 -6.25 13.04 17.95
C ILE A 93 -7.09 11.77 17.71
N ALA A 94 -7.20 11.31 16.45
CA ALA A 94 -7.96 10.12 16.11
C ALA A 94 -7.45 8.86 16.82
N SER A 95 -6.12 8.71 16.97
CA SER A 95 -5.54 7.60 17.72
C SER A 95 -5.88 7.68 19.21
N ARG A 96 -5.90 8.88 19.81
CA ARG A 96 -6.27 9.05 21.22
C ARG A 96 -7.75 8.74 21.45
N LEU A 97 -8.64 9.29 20.61
CA LEU A 97 -10.07 8.99 20.65
C LEU A 97 -10.31 7.47 20.55
N LYS A 98 -9.68 6.81 19.57
CA LYS A 98 -9.78 5.36 19.40
C LYS A 98 -9.24 4.58 20.60
N SER A 99 -8.12 5.00 21.19
CA SER A 99 -7.54 4.32 22.36
C SER A 99 -8.44 4.39 23.61
N ARG A 100 -9.32 5.39 23.67
CA ARG A 100 -10.31 5.56 24.74
C ARG A 100 -11.72 5.07 24.36
N GLY A 101 -11.84 4.31 23.27
CA GLY A 101 -13.11 3.75 22.81
C GLY A 101 -14.08 4.76 22.18
N ILE A 102 -13.66 5.99 21.93
CA ILE A 102 -14.49 7.01 21.29
C ILE A 102 -14.46 6.79 19.77
N GLY A 103 -15.61 6.41 19.23
CA GLY A 103 -15.81 6.26 17.80
C GLY A 103 -15.67 7.59 17.07
N MET A 104 -15.01 7.57 15.91
CA MET A 104 -14.95 8.74 15.04
C MET A 104 -16.34 9.05 14.51
N ARG A 105 -16.83 10.27 14.73
CA ARG A 105 -17.93 10.87 13.97
C ARG A 105 -17.59 10.72 12.49
N THR A 106 -18.37 9.92 11.81
CA THR A 106 -18.24 9.72 10.37
C THR A 106 -18.51 11.08 9.71
N GLY A 107 -17.49 11.65 9.07
CA GLY A 107 -17.52 12.99 8.47
C GLY A 107 -18.49 13.18 7.30
N ASN A 108 -19.45 12.27 7.12
CA ASN A 108 -20.44 12.28 6.06
C ASN A 108 -21.89 12.31 6.57
N VAL A 109 -22.14 12.29 7.88
CA VAL A 109 -23.51 12.41 8.41
C VAL A 109 -23.94 13.87 8.28
N GLY A 110 -24.58 14.20 7.15
CA GLY A 110 -25.15 15.53 6.89
C GLY A 110 -24.40 16.40 5.88
N ALA A 111 -23.31 15.91 5.27
CA ALA A 111 -22.70 16.62 4.13
C ALA A 111 -23.67 16.55 2.94
N LYS A 112 -24.12 17.71 2.43
CA LYS A 112 -24.93 17.76 1.21
C LYS A 112 -24.18 17.02 0.09
N PRO A 113 -24.86 16.13 -0.66
CA PRO A 113 -24.22 15.43 -1.76
C PRO A 113 -23.67 16.46 -2.76
N LYS A 114 -22.43 16.26 -3.21
CA LYS A 114 -21.75 17.19 -4.13
C LYS A 114 -22.39 17.20 -5.52
N LEU A 115 -23.13 16.15 -5.84
CA LEU A 115 -23.85 15.95 -7.10
C LEU A 115 -25.30 15.56 -6.79
N THR A 116 -26.23 16.02 -7.62
CA THR A 116 -27.64 15.63 -7.53
C THR A 116 -27.82 14.18 -8.00
N GLU A 117 -28.98 13.58 -7.71
CA GLU A 117 -29.28 12.20 -8.13
C GLU A 117 -29.30 12.07 -9.66
N GLU A 118 -29.79 13.09 -10.36
CA GLU A 118 -29.81 13.15 -11.82
C GLU A 118 -28.39 13.17 -12.41
N GLN A 119 -27.49 13.95 -11.81
CA GLN A 119 -26.08 13.99 -12.22
C GLN A 119 -25.39 12.64 -11.99
N VAL A 120 -25.73 11.94 -10.90
CA VAL A 120 -25.20 10.60 -10.62
C VAL A 120 -25.73 9.58 -11.63
N ALA A 121 -27.02 9.63 -11.98
CA ALA A 121 -27.60 8.77 -13.00
C ALA A 121 -26.95 9.00 -14.38
N GLU A 122 -26.73 10.27 -14.75
CA GLU A 122 -26.03 10.66 -15.97
C GLU A 122 -24.59 10.12 -15.99
N ILE A 123 -23.86 10.24 -14.88
CA ILE A 123 -22.51 9.68 -14.71
C ILE A 123 -22.52 8.16 -14.90
N CYS A 124 -23.48 7.46 -14.31
CA CYS A 124 -23.62 6.01 -14.44
C CYS A 124 -23.88 5.61 -15.90
N ARG A 125 -24.78 6.33 -16.60
CA ARG A 125 -25.10 6.09 -18.01
C ARG A 125 -23.86 6.29 -18.90
N ARG A 126 -23.20 7.45 -18.81
CA ARG A 126 -22.00 7.78 -19.60
C ARG A 126 -20.85 6.82 -19.33
N TYR A 127 -20.70 6.37 -18.09
CA TYR A 127 -19.68 5.37 -17.75
C TYR A 127 -19.98 3.99 -18.35
N ALA A 128 -21.25 3.54 -18.28
CA ALA A 128 -21.66 2.20 -18.71
C ALA A 128 -21.80 2.08 -20.24
N GLU A 129 -22.43 3.06 -20.87
CA GLU A 129 -22.82 3.05 -22.28
C GLU A 129 -21.78 3.74 -23.17
N GLU A 130 -21.34 4.94 -22.79
CA GLU A 130 -20.43 5.77 -23.60
C GLU A 130 -18.94 5.47 -23.32
N ARG A 131 -18.64 4.57 -22.36
CA ARG A 131 -17.28 4.15 -21.96
C ARG A 131 -16.39 5.33 -21.55
N GLU A 132 -16.97 6.46 -21.11
CA GLU A 132 -16.21 7.60 -20.60
C GLU A 132 -15.38 7.21 -19.37
N ASN A 133 -14.15 7.72 -19.30
CA ASN A 133 -13.28 7.44 -18.16
C ASN A 133 -13.54 8.41 -16.99
N LEU A 134 -13.12 8.01 -15.78
CA LEU A 134 -13.36 8.78 -14.56
C LEU A 134 -12.81 10.21 -14.61
N ALA A 135 -11.73 10.45 -15.36
CA ALA A 135 -11.12 11.77 -15.48
C ALA A 135 -11.91 12.68 -16.44
N GLN A 136 -12.52 12.12 -17.49
CA GLN A 136 -13.44 12.86 -18.36
C GLN A 136 -14.68 13.28 -17.57
N LEU A 137 -15.34 12.33 -16.90
CA LEU A 137 -16.51 12.61 -16.07
C LEU A 137 -16.19 13.61 -14.95
N ALA A 138 -15.06 13.46 -14.26
CA ALA A 138 -14.61 14.41 -13.25
C ALA A 138 -14.50 15.86 -13.77
N ARG A 139 -13.96 16.05 -14.98
CA ARG A 139 -13.86 17.37 -15.61
C ARG A 139 -15.23 17.91 -15.99
N THR A 140 -16.08 17.08 -16.60
CA THR A 140 -17.43 17.47 -17.03
C THR A 140 -18.31 17.90 -15.84
N PHE A 141 -18.22 17.19 -14.72
CA PHE A 141 -19.05 17.43 -13.54
C PHE A 141 -18.35 18.27 -12.46
N GLY A 142 -17.13 18.77 -12.71
CA GLY A 142 -16.40 19.66 -11.79
C GLY A 142 -16.04 19.02 -10.45
N VAL A 143 -15.85 17.70 -10.39
CA VAL A 143 -15.56 16.97 -9.14
C VAL A 143 -14.30 16.13 -9.25
N ASP A 144 -13.74 15.72 -8.12
CA ASP A 144 -12.58 14.82 -8.10
C ASP A 144 -12.95 13.43 -8.69
N PRO A 145 -12.09 12.77 -9.49
CA PRO A 145 -12.33 11.43 -10.03
C PRO A 145 -12.67 10.38 -8.96
N LYS A 146 -12.17 10.53 -7.73
CA LYS A 146 -12.51 9.69 -6.60
C LYS A 146 -13.96 9.87 -6.15
N THR A 147 -14.50 11.07 -6.29
CA THR A 147 -15.92 11.37 -6.04
C THR A 147 -16.80 10.58 -7.01
N ILE A 148 -16.50 10.66 -8.31
CA ILE A 148 -17.16 9.85 -9.36
C ILE A 148 -17.05 8.35 -9.03
N ALA A 149 -15.85 7.87 -8.69
CA ALA A 149 -15.61 6.47 -8.37
C ALA A 149 -16.38 5.97 -7.14
N ASN A 150 -16.65 6.85 -6.17
CA ASN A 150 -17.45 6.56 -4.99
C ASN A 150 -18.94 6.50 -5.33
N TYR A 151 -19.44 7.43 -6.15
CA TYR A 151 -20.82 7.41 -6.64
C TYR A 151 -21.10 6.16 -7.48
N LEU A 152 -20.25 5.85 -8.46
CA LEU A 152 -20.37 4.61 -9.25
C LEU A 152 -20.37 3.35 -8.36
N LYS A 153 -19.55 3.33 -7.31
CA LYS A 153 -19.52 2.21 -6.35
C LYS A 153 -20.82 2.13 -5.54
N ARG A 154 -21.37 3.27 -5.12
CA ARG A 154 -22.62 3.35 -4.36
C ARG A 154 -23.81 2.85 -5.19
N GLU A 155 -23.86 3.21 -6.47
CA GLU A 155 -24.88 2.75 -7.42
C GLU A 155 -24.62 1.32 -7.94
N GLY A 156 -23.66 0.59 -7.37
CA GLY A 156 -23.40 -0.81 -7.72
C GLY A 156 -22.73 -1.05 -9.07
N VAL A 157 -22.24 0.00 -9.74
CA VAL A 157 -21.58 -0.11 -11.05
C VAL A 157 -20.22 -0.81 -10.88
N LYS A 158 -20.12 -2.02 -11.42
CA LYS A 158 -18.88 -2.82 -11.38
C LYS A 158 -17.82 -2.17 -12.25
N ARG A 159 -16.86 -1.51 -11.60
CA ARG A 159 -15.66 -1.00 -12.25
C ARG A 159 -14.70 -2.16 -12.54
N PRO A 160 -14.11 -2.23 -13.74
CA PRO A 160 -13.00 -3.14 -13.99
C PRO A 160 -11.93 -2.89 -12.92
N GLY A 161 -11.44 -3.96 -12.29
CA GLY A 161 -10.37 -3.84 -11.30
C GLY A 161 -9.17 -3.11 -11.89
N ARG A 162 -8.29 -2.57 -11.04
CA ARG A 162 -7.06 -1.86 -11.49
C ARG A 162 -6.21 -2.65 -12.50
N HIS A 163 -6.40 -3.97 -12.54
CA HIS A 163 -5.70 -4.91 -13.41
C HIS A 163 -6.56 -5.52 -14.53
N ALA A 164 -7.83 -5.12 -14.68
CA ALA A 164 -8.76 -5.74 -15.63
C ALA A 164 -8.49 -5.38 -17.10
N GLY A 165 -7.72 -4.32 -17.36
CA GLY A 165 -7.21 -3.96 -18.69
C GLY A 165 -5.73 -4.33 -18.90
N ILE A 166 -5.10 -5.06 -17.97
CA ILE A 166 -3.73 -5.53 -18.19
C ILE A 166 -3.81 -6.71 -19.15
N ILE A 167 -3.28 -6.53 -20.35
CA ILE A 167 -2.98 -7.64 -21.25
C ILE A 167 -2.05 -8.58 -20.50
N ARG A 168 -2.58 -9.74 -20.11
CA ARG A 168 -1.78 -10.82 -19.53
C ARG A 168 -1.09 -11.52 -20.70
N LEU A 169 0.22 -11.34 -20.79
CA LEU A 169 1.02 -12.11 -21.72
C LEU A 169 0.85 -13.60 -21.38
N THR A 170 0.53 -14.40 -22.39
CA THR A 170 0.56 -15.86 -22.26
C THR A 170 2.00 -16.34 -22.05
N GLU A 171 2.19 -17.52 -21.46
CA GLU A 171 3.53 -18.11 -21.27
C GLU A 171 4.30 -18.21 -22.60
N ARG A 172 3.60 -18.54 -23.70
CA ARG A 172 4.17 -18.54 -25.06
C ARG A 172 4.67 -17.16 -25.50
N GLN A 173 3.89 -16.11 -25.26
CA GLN A 173 4.30 -14.73 -25.58
C GLN A 173 5.47 -14.28 -24.71
N ILE A 174 5.50 -14.69 -23.43
CA ILE A 174 6.62 -14.37 -22.53
C ILE A 174 7.90 -15.08 -22.99
N ALA A 175 7.83 -16.36 -23.36
CA ALA A 175 8.98 -17.10 -23.89
C ALA A 175 9.52 -16.45 -25.17
N GLU A 176 8.64 -16.03 -26.08
CA GLU A 176 9.03 -15.33 -27.30
C GLU A 176 9.68 -13.97 -27.02
N ILE A 177 9.15 -13.20 -26.06
CA ILE A 177 9.73 -11.94 -25.59
C ILE A 177 11.13 -12.18 -24.99
N CYS A 178 11.29 -13.22 -24.17
CA CYS A 178 12.57 -13.58 -23.56
C CYS A 178 13.61 -13.91 -24.64
N ARG A 179 13.25 -14.75 -25.60
CA ARG A 179 14.12 -15.12 -26.74
C ARG A 179 14.53 -13.91 -27.57
N ARG A 180 13.56 -13.10 -28.03
CA ARG A 180 13.84 -11.91 -28.88
C ARG A 180 14.67 -10.85 -28.14
N TYR A 181 14.51 -10.74 -26.82
CA TYR A 181 15.31 -9.86 -25.98
C TYR A 181 16.73 -10.39 -25.77
N ALA A 182 16.87 -11.71 -25.52
CA ALA A 182 18.14 -12.39 -25.30
C ALA A 182 19.06 -12.41 -26.53
N GLU A 183 18.46 -12.57 -27.72
CA GLU A 183 19.14 -12.50 -29.01
C GLU A 183 19.52 -11.07 -29.43
N GLY A 184 19.11 -10.06 -28.65
CA GLY A 184 19.37 -8.64 -28.93
C GLY A 184 18.61 -8.08 -30.14
N GLN A 185 17.61 -8.80 -30.65
CA GLN A 185 16.86 -8.42 -31.84
C GLN A 185 15.98 -7.19 -31.61
N LYS A 186 15.43 -7.03 -30.39
CA LYS A 186 14.53 -5.92 -30.04
C LYS A 186 14.74 -5.42 -28.62
N ASN A 187 14.64 -4.11 -28.44
CA ASN A 187 14.67 -3.49 -27.11
C ASN A 187 13.30 -3.55 -26.42
N LEU A 188 13.27 -3.29 -25.10
CA LEU A 188 12.05 -3.38 -24.28
C LEU A 188 10.89 -2.52 -24.80
N THR A 189 11.20 -1.37 -25.41
CA THR A 189 10.19 -0.45 -25.98
C THR A 189 9.60 -1.03 -27.26
N GLN A 190 10.42 -1.62 -28.12
CA GLN A 190 9.97 -2.29 -29.35
C GLN A 190 9.13 -3.53 -29.02
N LEU A 191 9.58 -4.36 -28.06
CA LEU A 191 8.81 -5.51 -27.60
C LEU A 191 7.49 -5.06 -26.94
N GLY A 192 7.49 -3.94 -26.21
CA GLY A 192 6.25 -3.40 -25.64
C GLY A 192 5.21 -3.05 -26.69
N ARG A 193 5.65 -2.46 -27.82
CA ARG A 193 4.78 -2.16 -28.96
C ARG A 193 4.26 -3.43 -29.64
N ASP A 194 5.14 -4.39 -29.92
CA ASP A 194 4.78 -5.64 -30.61
C ASP A 194 3.72 -6.44 -29.84
N PHE A 195 3.82 -6.47 -28.51
CA PHE A 195 2.98 -7.31 -27.65
C PHE A 195 1.87 -6.51 -26.92
N GLY A 196 1.70 -5.22 -27.23
CA GLY A 196 0.65 -4.37 -26.65
C GLY A 196 0.79 -4.10 -25.15
N VAL A 197 1.99 -4.24 -24.59
CA VAL A 197 2.26 -4.13 -23.15
C VAL A 197 3.29 -3.05 -22.86
N SER A 198 3.28 -2.50 -21.64
CA SER A 198 4.31 -1.53 -21.26
C SER A 198 5.69 -2.19 -21.18
N ALA A 199 6.72 -1.42 -21.52
CA ALA A 199 8.12 -1.86 -21.37
C ALA A 199 8.45 -2.25 -19.91
N THR A 200 7.77 -1.64 -18.94
CA THR A 200 7.85 -1.99 -17.51
C THR A 200 7.22 -3.34 -17.19
N SER A 201 6.11 -3.71 -17.82
CA SER A 201 5.52 -5.05 -17.70
C SER A 201 6.48 -6.11 -18.24
N ILE A 202 7.02 -5.91 -19.44
CA ILE A 202 8.02 -6.82 -20.03
C ILE A 202 9.23 -6.97 -19.12
N ALA A 203 9.77 -5.86 -18.63
CA ALA A 203 10.94 -5.92 -17.78
C ALA A 203 10.68 -6.58 -16.42
N SER A 204 9.43 -6.57 -15.94
CA SER A 204 9.02 -7.31 -14.75
C SER A 204 9.00 -8.82 -15.03
N HIS A 205 8.47 -9.24 -16.19
CA HIS A 205 8.48 -10.64 -16.62
C HIS A 205 9.89 -11.20 -16.86
N LEU A 206 10.79 -10.39 -17.44
CA LEU A 206 12.21 -10.74 -17.61
C LEU A 206 12.91 -10.87 -16.26
N LYS A 207 12.67 -9.92 -15.34
CA LYS A 207 13.25 -9.95 -13.98
C LYS A 207 12.78 -11.17 -13.18
N SER A 208 11.49 -11.53 -13.27
CA SER A 208 10.97 -12.73 -12.57
C SER A 208 11.55 -14.03 -13.09
N ARG A 209 12.10 -14.03 -14.31
CA ARG A 209 12.76 -15.18 -14.97
C ARG A 209 14.29 -15.10 -14.93
N GLY A 210 14.85 -14.22 -14.10
CA GLY A 210 16.30 -14.14 -13.90
C GLY A 210 17.08 -13.41 -14.99
N ILE A 211 16.43 -12.91 -16.05
CA ILE A 211 17.09 -12.15 -17.12
C ILE A 211 17.46 -10.75 -16.59
N LYS A 212 18.76 -10.52 -16.38
CA LYS A 212 19.30 -9.23 -15.95
C LYS A 212 19.36 -8.28 -17.14
N ARG A 213 18.91 -7.04 -16.94
CA ARG A 213 19.10 -5.98 -17.94
C ARG A 213 20.61 -5.76 -18.13
N PRO A 214 21.12 -5.63 -19.36
CA PRO A 214 22.46 -5.10 -19.56
C PRO A 214 22.49 -3.72 -18.90
N GLY A 215 23.49 -3.52 -18.04
CA GLY A 215 23.77 -2.22 -17.44
C GLY A 215 23.95 -1.18 -18.54
N LYS A 216 23.81 0.10 -18.18
CA LYS A 216 23.95 1.24 -19.10
C LYS A 216 25.44 1.40 -19.50
N VAL A 217 25.99 0.44 -20.22
CA VAL A 217 27.34 0.43 -20.79
C VAL A 217 27.21 -0.24 -22.15
N GLY A 218 27.59 0.46 -23.22
CA GLY A 218 27.35 0.07 -24.61
C GLY A 218 28.08 -1.20 -25.02
N GLY A 219 27.47 -2.35 -24.74
CA GLY A 219 27.92 -3.65 -25.24
C GLY A 219 26.77 -4.66 -25.20
N SER A 220 26.37 -5.17 -26.35
CA SER A 220 25.37 -6.23 -26.50
C SER A 220 25.89 -7.54 -25.89
N LEU A 221 25.57 -7.79 -24.62
CA LEU A 221 25.73 -9.11 -24.02
C LEU A 221 24.65 -10.04 -24.59
N LYS A 222 25.01 -10.79 -25.63
CA LYS A 222 24.20 -11.91 -26.14
C LYS A 222 24.17 -12.99 -25.06
N LEU A 223 22.98 -13.37 -24.60
CA LEU A 223 22.82 -14.59 -23.81
C LEU A 223 23.11 -15.79 -24.70
N THR A 224 23.76 -16.81 -24.15
CA THR A 224 24.06 -18.06 -24.87
C THR A 224 22.78 -18.87 -25.11
N GLU A 225 22.75 -19.72 -26.14
CA GLU A 225 21.58 -20.57 -26.45
C GLU A 225 21.19 -21.45 -25.26
N GLU A 226 22.16 -21.90 -24.47
CA GLU A 226 21.94 -22.65 -23.22
C GLU A 226 21.22 -21.81 -22.15
N GLN A 227 21.60 -20.54 -21.99
CA GLN A 227 20.93 -19.61 -21.06
C GLN A 227 19.51 -19.24 -21.54
N VAL A 228 19.22 -19.32 -22.83
CA VAL A 228 17.86 -19.14 -23.36
C VAL A 228 17.02 -20.39 -23.11
N ALA A 229 17.60 -21.58 -23.25
CA ALA A 229 16.92 -22.86 -23.02
C ALA A 229 16.60 -23.12 -21.54
N GLU A 230 17.41 -22.63 -20.60
CA GLU A 230 17.18 -22.80 -19.16
C GLU A 230 16.11 -21.83 -18.58
N ILE A 231 15.74 -20.80 -19.35
CA ILE A 231 14.81 -19.73 -18.93
C ILE A 231 13.42 -19.86 -19.59
N CYS A 232 13.30 -20.63 -20.68
CA CYS A 232 12.06 -20.94 -21.41
C CYS A 232 11.37 -22.20 -20.90
#